data_AF-C5RCB3-F1
#
_entry.id   AF-C5RCB3-F1
#
_cell.length_a   1.000
_cell.length_b   1.000
_cell.length_c   1.000
_cell.angle_alpha   90.00
_cell.angle_beta   90.00
_cell.angle_gamma   90.00
#
_symmetry.space_group_name_H-M   'P 1'
#
loop_
_entity.id
_entity.type
_entity.pdbx_description
1 polymer ?
#
loop_
_entity_poly.entity_id
_entity_poly.type
_entity_poly.pdbx_seq_one_letter_code
_entity_poly.pdbx_strand_id
1 'polypeptide(L)'
;MLGIKLILALGMCLLTVCTGCHSVLARERLLCGDEIVKQNDLSRLCGQKGCLNLSQMLYFRNKKIWIVGDSLMVGWDGTKLLKNNCPKLISQALRPKVINNRYSFSGAQISGNRNQGTVDLTNNVSQIILNSQFKSVDILLLSLGINDLNYSDNNIGYIQQRLQANIIRLKSNNSNAVIIGILPFESYLKTKNRQYKLQEIRAALTEVYQSFGIPVLSWQQAGFLLAILH
;
A
#
# COMPACT_ATOMS: atom_id res chain seq x y z
N MET A 1 15.42 7.85 7.29
CA MET A 1 15.71 6.48 6.78
C MET A 1 14.48 5.56 6.66
N LEU A 2 13.25 6.03 6.93
CA LEU A 2 12.03 5.21 6.74
C LEU A 2 11.72 4.89 5.27
N GLY A 3 12.10 5.78 4.35
CA GLY A 3 11.65 5.72 2.95
C GLY A 3 12.27 4.62 2.09
N ILE A 4 13.57 4.33 2.26
CA ILE A 4 14.29 3.28 1.50
C ILE A 4 13.82 1.88 1.90
N LYS A 5 13.44 1.69 3.17
CA LYS A 5 12.96 0.40 3.69
C LYS A 5 11.52 0.09 3.25
N LEU A 6 10.69 1.11 3.06
CA LEU A 6 9.33 0.99 2.50
C LEU A 6 9.35 0.51 1.04
N ILE A 7 10.33 0.99 0.28
CA ILE A 7 10.57 0.60 -1.12
C ILE A 7 10.87 -0.91 -1.22
N LEU A 8 11.68 -1.44 -0.29
CA LEU A 8 12.04 -2.85 -0.25
C LEU A 8 10.86 -3.75 0.16
N ALA A 9 10.02 -3.28 1.08
CA ALA A 9 8.79 -3.96 1.50
C ALA A 9 7.79 -4.11 0.34
N LEU A 10 7.55 -3.00 -0.37
CA LEU A 10 6.68 -2.98 -1.55
C LEU A 10 7.25 -3.86 -2.67
N GLY A 11 8.55 -3.78 -2.92
CA GLY A 11 9.23 -4.62 -3.92
C GLY A 11 9.15 -6.12 -3.65
N MET A 12 9.36 -6.54 -2.40
CA MET A 12 9.36 -7.96 -2.00
C MET A 12 7.96 -8.57 -1.92
N CYS A 13 6.95 -7.83 -1.47
CA CYS A 13 5.59 -8.36 -1.44
C CYS A 13 4.87 -8.31 -2.79
N LEU A 14 5.18 -7.35 -3.67
CA LEU A 14 4.61 -7.38 -5.00
C LEU A 14 5.09 -8.58 -5.83
N LEU A 15 6.31 -9.08 -5.56
CA LEU A 15 6.79 -10.34 -6.15
C LEU A 15 5.89 -11.52 -5.77
N THR A 16 5.64 -11.75 -4.48
CA THR A 16 4.87 -12.91 -4.00
C THR A 16 3.41 -12.91 -4.48
N VAL A 17 2.87 -11.73 -4.78
CA VAL A 17 1.48 -11.52 -5.18
C VAL A 17 1.30 -11.68 -6.68
N CYS A 18 2.23 -11.13 -7.46
CA CYS A 18 2.21 -11.30 -8.91
C CYS A 18 2.59 -12.72 -9.35
N THR A 19 3.09 -13.57 -8.44
CA THR A 19 3.43 -14.98 -8.71
C THR A 19 2.43 -16.01 -8.15
N GLY A 20 1.32 -15.58 -7.55
CA GLY A 20 0.42 -16.43 -6.77
C GLY A 20 -0.68 -17.19 -7.53
N CYS A 21 -0.35 -17.89 -8.62
CA CYS A 21 -0.91 -19.19 -9.08
C CYS A 21 -0.48 -19.43 -10.54
N HIS A 22 0.25 -20.53 -10.77
CA HIS A 22 0.86 -20.98 -12.03
C HIS A 22 2.21 -20.35 -12.40
N SER A 23 3.26 -21.14 -12.15
CA SER A 23 4.48 -21.25 -12.97
C SER A 23 5.24 -19.95 -13.31
N VAL A 24 6.02 -19.43 -12.36
CA VAL A 24 7.19 -18.56 -12.67
C VAL A 24 8.49 -19.11 -12.06
N LEU A 25 8.51 -20.40 -11.71
CA LEU A 25 9.74 -21.17 -11.46
C LEU A 25 10.19 -21.99 -12.69
N ALA A 26 9.54 -21.80 -13.84
CA ALA A 26 9.85 -22.53 -15.07
C ALA A 26 9.84 -21.60 -16.28
N ARG A 27 10.63 -20.52 -16.25
CA ARG A 27 11.22 -19.86 -17.43
C ARG A 27 12.22 -18.81 -17.00
N GLU A 28 13.29 -19.26 -16.35
CA GLU A 28 14.61 -18.71 -16.66
C GLU A 28 14.92 -19.06 -18.13
N ARG A 29 14.32 -18.32 -19.05
CA ARG A 29 14.86 -18.19 -20.40
C ARG A 29 14.93 -16.71 -20.68
N LEU A 30 16.18 -16.24 -20.69
CA LEU A 30 16.66 -15.13 -21.51
C LEU A 30 15.62 -14.74 -22.59
N LEU A 31 14.97 -13.61 -22.39
CA LEU A 31 14.53 -12.79 -23.51
C LEU A 31 15.53 -11.64 -23.61
N CYS A 32 16.72 -12.00 -24.09
CA CYS A 32 17.58 -11.07 -24.79
C CYS A 32 16.88 -10.76 -26.12
N GLY A 33 16.35 -9.55 -26.22
CA GLY A 33 15.93 -8.93 -27.47
C GLY A 33 16.56 -7.55 -27.55
N ASP A 34 17.66 -7.48 -28.30
CA ASP A 34 18.17 -6.36 -29.09
C ASP A 34 18.74 -5.07 -28.48
N GLU A 35 19.12 -5.01 -27.21
CA GLU A 35 20.15 -4.03 -26.80
C GLU A 35 21.15 -4.65 -25.80
N ILE A 36 22.42 -4.69 -26.23
CA ILE A 36 23.55 -5.16 -25.43
C ILE A 36 23.81 -4.14 -24.31
N VAL A 37 23.15 -4.33 -23.17
CA VAL A 37 23.61 -3.72 -21.91
C VAL A 37 24.83 -4.55 -21.48
N LYS A 38 26.02 -3.95 -21.55
CA LYS A 38 27.28 -4.62 -21.22
C LYS A 38 27.21 -5.20 -19.82
N GLN A 39 27.61 -6.47 -19.72
CA GLN A 39 27.60 -7.32 -18.53
C GLN A 39 28.28 -6.70 -17.29
N ASN A 40 29.14 -5.68 -17.49
CA ASN A 40 29.85 -4.97 -16.44
C ASN A 40 29.02 -3.90 -15.70
N ASP A 41 27.88 -3.45 -16.25
CA ASP A 41 26.99 -2.50 -15.56
C ASP A 41 26.00 -3.20 -14.61
N LEU A 42 25.70 -4.47 -14.85
CA LEU A 42 24.76 -5.29 -14.07
C LEU A 42 25.34 -5.75 -12.72
N SER A 43 26.64 -6.05 -12.66
CA SER A 43 27.33 -6.46 -11.43
C SER A 43 27.44 -5.32 -10.41
N ARG A 44 27.38 -4.06 -10.87
CA ARG A 44 27.44 -2.88 -10.00
C ARG A 44 26.08 -2.53 -9.37
N LEU A 45 24.97 -3.02 -9.94
CA LEU A 45 23.59 -2.77 -9.48
C LEU A 45 23.02 -3.87 -8.56
N CYS A 46 23.54 -5.10 -8.64
CA CYS A 46 22.99 -6.25 -7.91
C CYS A 46 23.79 -6.67 -6.65
N GLY A 47 24.83 -5.93 -6.27
CA GLY A 47 25.76 -6.33 -5.20
C GLY A 47 25.41 -5.92 -3.76
N GLN A 48 24.34 -5.15 -3.53
CA GLN A 48 24.00 -4.67 -2.17
C GLN A 48 22.61 -5.13 -1.74
N LYS A 49 22.53 -5.75 -0.56
CA LYS A 49 21.29 -6.01 0.17
C LYS A 49 20.47 -4.72 0.23
N GLY A 50 19.45 -4.59 -0.61
CA GLY A 50 18.60 -3.40 -0.65
C GLY A 50 18.30 -2.79 -2.02
N CYS A 51 18.71 -3.41 -3.14
CA CYS A 51 18.28 -2.98 -4.48
C CYS A 51 17.12 -3.83 -5.01
N LEU A 52 16.10 -3.17 -5.58
CA LEU A 52 15.13 -3.82 -6.46
C LEU A 52 15.88 -4.42 -7.65
N ASN A 53 15.59 -5.66 -8.03
CA ASN A 53 16.17 -6.23 -9.24
C ASN A 53 15.57 -5.56 -10.49
N LEU A 54 16.31 -5.56 -11.60
CA LEU A 54 15.92 -4.89 -12.83
C LEU A 54 14.53 -5.32 -13.32
N SER A 55 14.20 -6.60 -13.18
CA SER A 55 12.90 -7.16 -13.58
C SER A 55 11.73 -6.55 -12.80
N GLN A 56 11.88 -6.32 -11.49
CA GLN A 56 10.87 -5.62 -10.67
C GLN A 56 10.69 -4.19 -11.14
N MET A 57 11.79 -3.45 -11.35
CA MET A 57 11.71 -2.07 -11.82
C MET A 57 11.01 -1.96 -13.18
N LEU A 58 11.30 -2.89 -14.09
CA LEU A 58 10.66 -2.95 -15.40
C LEU A 58 9.16 -3.30 -15.30
N TYR A 59 8.78 -4.20 -14.38
CA TYR A 59 7.37 -4.54 -14.15
C TYR A 59 6.54 -3.30 -13.78
N PHE A 60 7.04 -2.47 -12.87
CA PHE A 60 6.30 -1.29 -12.40
C PHE A 60 6.31 -0.11 -13.37
N ARG A 61 7.33 0.01 -14.22
CA ARG A 61 7.55 1.20 -15.06
C ARG A 61 6.32 1.58 -15.89
N ASN A 62 5.54 0.60 -16.33
CA ASN A 62 4.36 0.84 -17.17
C ASN A 62 3.03 0.85 -16.40
N LYS A 63 3.06 0.72 -15.07
CA LYS A 63 1.87 0.58 -14.23
C LYS A 63 1.28 1.93 -13.81
N LYS A 64 -0.04 1.98 -13.69
CA LYS A 64 -0.78 3.05 -13.01
C LYS A 64 -1.09 2.61 -11.59
N ILE A 65 -0.45 3.26 -10.62
CA ILE A 65 -0.60 2.98 -9.19
C ILE A 65 -1.46 4.07 -8.56
N TRP A 66 -2.57 3.68 -7.93
CA TRP A 66 -3.40 4.57 -7.12
C TRP A 66 -3.24 4.24 -5.65
N ILE A 67 -3.24 5.26 -4.81
CA ILE A 67 -3.08 5.15 -3.36
C ILE A 67 -4.31 5.76 -2.70
N VAL A 68 -4.91 4.99 -1.80
CA VAL A 68 -5.98 5.42 -0.90
C VAL A 68 -5.45 5.28 0.51
N GLY A 69 -5.38 6.37 1.25
CA GLY A 69 -4.78 6.33 2.57
C GLY A 69 -5.12 7.48 3.49
N ASP A 70 -4.48 7.46 4.65
CA ASP A 70 -4.65 8.49 5.67
C ASP A 70 -3.54 9.56 5.62
N SER A 71 -3.42 10.32 6.71
CA SER A 71 -2.39 11.34 6.92
C SER A 71 -0.96 10.84 6.64
N LEU A 72 -0.67 9.56 6.86
CA LEU A 72 0.65 8.99 6.65
C LEU A 72 0.97 8.87 5.14
N MET A 73 -0.04 8.60 4.32
CA MET A 73 0.10 8.60 2.85
C MET A 73 0.07 10.00 2.26
N VAL A 74 -0.55 10.97 2.94
CA VAL A 74 -0.38 12.40 2.63
C VAL A 74 1.07 12.85 2.94
N GLY A 75 1.69 12.25 3.96
CA GLY A 75 3.06 12.54 4.40
C GLY A 75 3.14 13.37 5.67
N TRP A 76 2.11 13.38 6.50
CA TRP A 76 2.12 14.00 7.81
C TRP A 76 2.92 13.14 8.81
N ASP A 77 3.89 13.74 9.49
CA ASP A 77 4.72 13.06 10.50
C ASP A 77 4.26 13.29 11.95
N GLY A 78 3.16 14.01 12.14
CA GLY A 78 2.70 14.48 13.46
C GLY A 78 2.96 15.97 13.70
N THR A 79 3.85 16.59 12.92
CA THR A 79 4.25 18.00 13.07
C THR A 79 4.20 18.80 11.77
N LYS A 80 4.53 18.17 10.65
CA LYS A 80 4.59 18.81 9.33
C LYS A 80 4.35 17.81 8.21
N LEU A 81 4.16 18.34 7.01
CA LEU A 81 4.16 17.56 5.77
C LEU A 81 5.59 17.32 5.29
N LEU A 82 5.92 16.05 5.07
CA LEU A 82 7.21 15.62 4.56
C LEU A 82 7.32 15.86 3.05
N LYS A 83 8.40 16.53 2.62
CA LYS A 83 8.77 16.66 1.19
C LYS A 83 9.06 15.33 0.51
N ASN A 84 9.51 14.32 1.28
CA ASN A 84 9.78 12.96 0.83
C ASN A 84 8.81 11.99 1.50
N ASN A 85 7.54 12.11 1.14
CA ASN A 85 6.46 11.24 1.62
C ASN A 85 6.43 9.90 0.86
N CYS A 86 5.61 8.96 1.35
CA CYS A 86 5.49 7.62 0.79
C CYS A 86 5.23 7.61 -0.73
N PRO A 87 4.22 8.33 -1.27
CA PRO A 87 3.99 8.36 -2.72
C PRO A 87 5.22 8.81 -3.52
N LYS A 88 5.94 9.84 -3.05
CA LYS A 88 7.16 10.30 -3.74
C LYS A 88 8.26 9.23 -3.74
N LEU A 89 8.43 8.53 -2.63
CA LEU A 89 9.42 7.46 -2.50
C LEU A 89 9.07 6.27 -3.40
N ILE A 90 7.79 5.88 -3.47
CA ILE A 90 7.30 4.86 -4.41
C ILE A 90 7.57 5.29 -5.85
N SER A 91 7.27 6.55 -6.19
CA SER A 91 7.52 7.10 -7.52
C SER A 91 9.00 7.04 -7.92
N GLN A 92 9.89 7.45 -7.00
CA GLN A 92 11.33 7.45 -7.25
C GLN A 92 11.89 6.04 -7.43
N ALA A 93 11.41 5.07 -6.64
CA ALA A 93 11.93 3.72 -6.67
C ALA A 93 11.37 2.86 -7.79
N LEU A 94 10.05 2.86 -7.96
CA LEU A 94 9.36 1.98 -8.90
C LEU A 94 9.20 2.62 -10.28
N ARG A 95 9.30 3.95 -10.35
CA ARG A 95 9.15 4.77 -11.58
C ARG A 95 7.91 4.39 -12.41
N PRO A 96 6.72 4.26 -11.78
CA PRO A 96 5.52 3.86 -12.48
C PRO A 96 5.09 4.91 -13.51
N LYS A 97 4.30 4.50 -14.51
CA LYS A 97 3.74 5.40 -15.52
C LYS A 97 2.88 6.49 -14.88
N VAL A 98 2.09 6.11 -13.88
CA VAL A 98 1.27 7.03 -13.10
C VAL A 98 1.34 6.64 -11.63
N ILE A 99 1.49 7.64 -10.76
CA ILE A 99 1.20 7.53 -9.34
C ILE A 99 0.14 8.56 -8.96
N ASN A 100 -0.97 8.12 -8.38
CA ASN A 100 -2.08 8.98 -7.98
C ASN A 100 -2.39 8.80 -6.50
N ASN A 101 -2.18 9.85 -5.70
CA ASN A 101 -2.43 9.87 -4.26
C ASN A 101 -3.59 10.81 -3.87
N ARG A 102 -4.44 11.20 -4.83
CA ARG A 102 -5.52 12.17 -4.57
C ARG A 102 -6.63 11.65 -3.63
N TYR A 103 -6.64 10.35 -3.36
CA TYR A 103 -7.61 9.67 -2.49
C TYR A 103 -7.03 9.38 -1.11
N SER A 104 -5.95 10.07 -0.74
CA SER A 104 -5.37 10.04 0.60
C SER A 104 -5.69 11.33 1.33
N PHE A 105 -6.21 11.21 2.56
CA PHE A 105 -6.66 12.36 3.33
C PHE A 105 -6.33 12.20 4.82
N SER A 106 -5.92 13.29 5.47
CA SER A 106 -5.70 13.29 6.91
C SER A 106 -7.00 13.00 7.66
N GLY A 107 -6.90 12.18 8.71
CA GLY A 107 -8.07 11.73 9.48
C GLY A 107 -8.89 10.64 8.81
N ALA A 108 -8.52 10.18 7.61
CA ALA A 108 -9.30 9.15 6.91
C ALA A 108 -9.44 7.86 7.71
N GLN A 109 -10.67 7.38 7.87
CA GLN A 109 -11.02 6.13 8.56
C GLN A 109 -11.59 5.10 7.57
N ILE A 110 -11.51 3.82 7.89
CA ILE A 110 -12.24 2.77 7.16
C ILE A 110 -13.74 2.85 7.53
N SER A 111 -14.00 3.02 8.82
CA SER A 111 -15.33 2.96 9.46
C SER A 111 -15.97 4.31 9.73
N GLY A 112 -15.45 5.40 9.16
CA GLY A 112 -15.97 6.75 9.40
C GLY A 112 -17.49 6.86 9.16
N ASN A 113 -18.11 7.81 9.84
CA ASN A 113 -19.55 8.02 9.78
C ASN A 113 -19.95 8.66 8.46
N ARG A 114 -20.92 8.06 7.77
CA ARG A 114 -21.48 8.56 6.49
C ARG A 114 -22.06 9.99 6.59
N ASN A 115 -22.44 10.41 7.80
CA ASN A 115 -23.28 11.59 8.03
C ASN A 115 -22.51 12.83 8.53
N GLN A 116 -21.19 12.72 8.73
CA GLN A 116 -20.35 13.87 9.04
C GLN A 116 -19.30 13.99 7.94
N GLY A 117 -18.78 15.18 7.70
CA GLY A 117 -17.68 15.45 6.74
C GLY A 117 -16.37 14.70 7.04
N THR A 118 -16.41 13.64 7.84
CA THR A 118 -15.39 12.62 7.98
C THR A 118 -14.99 12.10 6.61
N VAL A 119 -13.71 12.28 6.31
CA VAL A 119 -13.11 11.58 5.19
C VAL A 119 -13.07 10.10 5.57
N ASP A 120 -13.77 9.26 4.83
CA ASP A 120 -13.79 7.82 5.09
C ASP A 120 -13.58 7.04 3.79
N LEU A 121 -13.16 5.78 3.92
CA LEU A 121 -12.90 4.90 2.78
C LEU A 121 -14.13 4.75 1.89
N THR A 122 -15.33 4.77 2.44
CA THR A 122 -16.57 4.56 1.69
C THR A 122 -16.85 5.73 0.76
N ASN A 123 -16.66 6.95 1.24
CA ASN A 123 -16.74 8.18 0.46
C ASN A 123 -15.63 8.23 -0.59
N ASN A 124 -14.40 7.86 -0.23
CA ASN A 124 -13.29 7.75 -1.19
C ASN A 124 -13.62 6.74 -2.29
N VAL A 125 -14.13 5.56 -1.95
CA VAL A 125 -14.52 4.54 -2.93
C VAL A 125 -15.63 5.05 -3.84
N SER A 126 -16.63 5.78 -3.33
CA SER A 126 -17.65 6.42 -4.17
C SER A 126 -17.04 7.38 -5.20
N GLN A 127 -16.04 8.18 -4.81
CA GLN A 127 -15.35 9.06 -5.75
C GLN A 127 -14.41 8.32 -6.72
N ILE A 128 -13.79 7.23 -6.27
CA ILE A 128 -12.89 6.40 -7.07
C ILE A 128 -13.66 5.72 -8.20
N ILE A 129 -14.79 5.07 -7.89
CA ILE A 129 -15.55 4.32 -8.90
C ILE A 129 -16.22 5.22 -9.94
N LEU A 130 -16.48 6.49 -9.60
CA LEU A 130 -16.99 7.49 -10.55
C LEU A 130 -15.88 8.09 -11.44
N ASN A 131 -14.60 7.90 -11.08
CA ASN A 131 -13.51 8.38 -11.90
C ASN A 131 -13.33 7.45 -13.11
N SER A 132 -13.54 7.97 -14.32
CA SER A 132 -13.41 7.22 -15.58
C SER A 132 -12.04 6.56 -15.77
N GLN A 133 -10.98 7.07 -15.13
CA GLN A 133 -9.65 6.49 -15.20
C GLN A 133 -9.47 5.26 -14.30
N PHE A 134 -10.39 4.99 -13.36
CA PHE A 134 -10.25 3.90 -12.40
C PHE A 134 -10.16 2.52 -13.07
N LYS A 135 -10.91 2.30 -14.15
CA LYS A 135 -10.86 1.05 -14.95
C LYS A 135 -9.47 0.74 -15.52
N SER A 136 -8.61 1.75 -15.67
CA SER A 136 -7.25 1.60 -16.20
C SER A 136 -6.17 1.50 -15.12
N VAL A 137 -6.56 1.48 -13.85
CA VAL A 137 -5.62 1.32 -12.73
C VAL A 137 -5.13 -0.11 -12.69
N ASP A 138 -3.82 -0.28 -12.63
CA ASP A 138 -3.19 -1.60 -12.50
C ASP A 138 -3.07 -2.01 -11.04
N ILE A 139 -2.73 -1.07 -10.15
CA ILE A 139 -2.42 -1.36 -8.75
C ILE A 139 -3.13 -0.34 -7.85
N LEU A 140 -3.83 -0.82 -6.84
CA LEU A 140 -4.49 0.00 -5.82
C LEU A 140 -3.91 -0.32 -4.44
N LEU A 141 -3.25 0.64 -3.82
CA LEU A 141 -2.74 0.53 -2.45
C LEU A 141 -3.78 1.08 -1.47
N LEU A 142 -4.18 0.27 -0.50
CA LEU A 142 -5.11 0.66 0.58
C LEU A 142 -4.35 0.75 1.91
N SER A 143 -4.15 1.95 2.44
CA SER A 143 -3.38 2.21 3.66
C SER A 143 -4.19 3.06 4.65
N LEU A 144 -5.09 2.39 5.39
CA LEU A 144 -5.98 3.00 6.37
C LEU A 144 -6.06 2.14 7.63
N GLY A 145 -6.71 2.65 8.67
CA GLY A 145 -7.02 1.91 9.90
C GLY A 145 -6.46 2.54 11.17
N ILE A 146 -5.40 3.37 11.07
CA ILE A 146 -4.82 3.98 12.28
C ILE A 146 -5.76 5.00 12.92
N ASN A 147 -6.57 5.69 12.11
CA ASN A 147 -7.55 6.65 12.60
C ASN A 147 -8.80 5.96 13.18
N ASP A 148 -9.16 4.79 12.68
CA ASP A 148 -10.18 3.95 13.32
C ASP A 148 -9.75 3.62 14.75
N LEU A 149 -8.49 3.20 14.91
CA LEU A 149 -7.91 2.90 16.21
C LEU A 149 -7.82 4.11 17.17
N ASN A 150 -7.60 5.33 16.64
CA ASN A 150 -7.30 6.49 17.47
C ASN A 150 -8.51 7.39 17.76
N TYR A 151 -9.54 7.35 16.90
CA TYR A 151 -10.61 8.35 16.88
C TYR A 151 -12.01 7.76 16.66
N SER A 152 -12.14 6.46 16.38
CA SER A 152 -13.44 5.84 16.11
C SER A 152 -13.98 5.16 17.37
N ASP A 153 -15.27 5.36 17.60
CA ASP A 153 -16.04 4.61 18.61
C ASP A 153 -16.61 3.30 18.04
N ASN A 154 -16.29 2.98 16.78
CA ASN A 154 -16.74 1.75 16.15
C ASN A 154 -15.93 0.54 16.61
N ASN A 155 -16.62 -0.57 16.86
CA ASN A 155 -15.97 -1.84 17.16
C ASN A 155 -15.27 -2.45 15.93
N ILE A 156 -14.43 -3.44 16.19
CA ILE A 156 -13.58 -4.08 15.17
C ILE A 156 -14.38 -4.78 14.06
N GLY A 157 -15.52 -5.39 14.40
CA GLY A 157 -16.38 -6.07 13.43
C GLY A 157 -16.99 -5.11 12.42
N TYR A 158 -17.38 -3.90 12.87
CA TYR A 158 -17.86 -2.86 11.97
C TYR A 158 -16.78 -2.40 10.98
N ILE A 159 -15.52 -2.26 11.44
CA ILE A 159 -14.39 -1.93 10.57
C ILE A 159 -14.19 -3.01 9.50
N GLN A 160 -14.25 -4.29 9.88
CA GLN A 160 -14.14 -5.41 8.94
C GLN A 160 -15.25 -5.38 7.89
N GLN A 161 -16.50 -5.21 8.32
CA GLN A 161 -17.66 -5.11 7.43
C GLN A 161 -17.50 -3.96 6.43
N ARG A 162 -17.03 -2.80 6.89
CA ARG A 162 -16.81 -1.63 6.03
C ARG A 162 -15.67 -1.84 5.04
N LEU A 163 -14.56 -2.47 5.46
CA LEU A 163 -13.48 -2.82 4.54
C LEU A 163 -13.96 -3.83 3.49
N GLN A 164 -14.66 -4.88 3.90
CA GLN A 164 -15.22 -5.92 3.03
C GLN A 164 -16.14 -5.31 1.96
N ALA A 165 -17.10 -4.48 2.36
CA ALA A 165 -18.04 -3.84 1.44
C ALA A 165 -17.32 -2.94 0.41
N ASN A 166 -16.28 -2.22 0.84
CA ASN A 166 -15.51 -1.36 -0.05
C ASN A 166 -14.61 -2.14 -1.02
N ILE A 167 -14.00 -3.25 -0.59
CA ILE A 167 -13.24 -4.14 -1.46
C ILE A 167 -14.14 -4.73 -2.56
N ILE A 168 -15.35 -5.18 -2.20
CA ILE A 168 -16.33 -5.69 -3.17
C ILE A 168 -16.64 -4.61 -4.22
N ARG A 169 -16.98 -3.40 -3.79
CA ARG A 169 -17.28 -2.27 -4.69
C ARG A 169 -16.10 -1.95 -5.62
N LEU A 170 -14.88 -1.93 -5.10
CA LEU A 170 -13.68 -1.69 -5.89
C LEU A 170 -13.46 -2.78 -6.94
N LYS A 171 -13.53 -4.07 -6.56
CA LYS A 171 -13.36 -5.20 -7.48
C LYS A 171 -14.47 -5.27 -8.54
N SER A 172 -15.73 -4.99 -8.19
CA SER A 172 -16.82 -4.92 -9.17
C SER A 172 -16.62 -3.80 -10.20
N ASN A 173 -15.94 -2.71 -9.82
CA ASN A 173 -15.69 -1.58 -10.71
C ASN A 173 -14.33 -1.64 -11.41
N ASN A 174 -13.36 -2.40 -10.93
CA ASN A 174 -12.15 -2.76 -11.66
C ASN A 174 -11.66 -4.13 -11.19
N SER A 175 -12.02 -5.18 -11.93
CA SER A 175 -11.64 -6.56 -11.62
C SER A 175 -10.16 -6.86 -11.90
N ASN A 176 -9.50 -6.03 -12.71
CA ASN A 176 -8.13 -6.22 -13.16
C ASN A 176 -7.11 -5.55 -12.23
N ALA A 177 -7.55 -4.59 -11.41
CA ALA A 177 -6.67 -3.93 -10.45
C ALA A 177 -6.18 -4.92 -9.39
N VAL A 178 -4.86 -5.00 -9.23
CA VAL A 178 -4.23 -5.66 -8.08
C VAL A 178 -4.38 -4.76 -6.87
N ILE A 179 -5.21 -5.17 -5.91
CA ILE A 179 -5.35 -4.47 -4.63
C ILE A 179 -4.27 -4.99 -3.68
N ILE A 180 -3.63 -4.10 -2.92
CA ILE A 180 -2.68 -4.44 -1.87
C ILE A 180 -3.07 -3.68 -0.60
N GLY A 181 -3.31 -4.42 0.47
CA GLY A 181 -3.55 -3.86 1.79
C GLY A 181 -2.24 -3.50 2.47
N ILE A 182 -2.16 -2.31 3.06
CA ILE A 182 -1.03 -1.87 3.89
C ILE A 182 -1.55 -1.72 5.32
N LEU A 183 -1.01 -2.52 6.23
CA LEU A 183 -1.46 -2.50 7.62
C LEU A 183 -1.05 -1.21 8.33
N PRO A 184 -1.88 -0.71 9.26
CA PRO A 184 -1.57 0.49 10.04
C PRO A 184 -0.32 0.25 10.90
N PHE A 185 0.43 1.31 11.17
CA PHE A 185 1.56 1.28 12.10
C PHE A 185 1.34 2.22 13.29
N GLU A 186 2.27 2.18 14.25
CA GLU A 186 2.20 3.01 15.46
C GLU A 186 1.97 4.48 15.09
N SER A 187 1.00 5.09 15.77
CA SER A 187 0.65 6.49 15.61
C SER A 187 1.59 7.35 16.46
N TYR A 188 1.86 8.57 16.00
CA TYR A 188 2.58 9.60 16.76
C TYR A 188 1.78 10.13 17.97
N LEU A 189 0.50 9.77 18.11
CA LEU A 189 -0.35 10.19 19.21
C LEU A 189 0.03 9.48 20.52
N LYS A 190 0.28 10.28 21.57
CA LYS A 190 0.62 9.79 22.92
C LYS A 190 -0.59 9.23 23.65
N THR A 191 -1.72 9.94 23.62
CA THR A 191 -2.98 9.53 24.24
C THR A 191 -3.88 8.94 23.17
N LYS A 192 -4.39 7.74 23.41
CA LYS A 192 -5.15 6.99 22.43
C LYS A 192 -6.47 6.58 23.08
N ASN A 193 -7.59 7.01 22.50
CA ASN A 193 -8.91 6.58 22.93
C ASN A 193 -9.26 5.31 22.14
N ARG A 194 -8.95 4.13 22.68
CA ARG A 194 -9.02 2.86 21.93
C ARG A 194 -9.92 1.85 22.59
N GLN A 195 -10.83 1.27 21.81
CA GLN A 195 -11.59 0.07 22.21
C GLN A 195 -10.81 -1.24 21.98
N TYR A 196 -9.77 -1.20 21.14
CA TYR A 196 -8.95 -2.35 20.77
C TYR A 196 -7.48 -1.94 20.56
N LYS A 197 -6.57 -2.90 20.54
CA LYS A 197 -5.12 -2.72 20.37
C LYS A 197 -4.74 -2.67 18.89
N LEU A 198 -3.56 -2.13 18.60
CA LEU A 198 -3.02 -2.07 17.23
C LEU A 198 -2.90 -3.46 16.59
N GLN A 199 -2.55 -4.50 17.35
CA GLN A 199 -2.48 -5.87 16.81
C GLN A 199 -3.86 -6.44 16.48
N GLU A 200 -4.89 -6.10 17.25
CA GLU A 200 -6.24 -6.58 16.99
C GLU A 200 -6.75 -6.02 15.66
N ILE A 201 -6.66 -4.69 15.45
CA ILE A 201 -7.06 -4.11 14.16
C ILE A 201 -6.21 -4.66 13.00
N ARG A 202 -4.91 -4.87 13.18
CA ARG A 202 -4.07 -5.48 12.13
C ARG A 202 -4.50 -6.90 11.78
N ALA A 203 -4.83 -7.72 12.77
CA ALA A 203 -5.34 -9.07 12.55
C ALA A 203 -6.67 -9.04 11.80
N ALA A 204 -7.60 -8.18 12.24
CA ALA A 204 -8.91 -8.02 11.62
C ALA A 204 -8.85 -7.52 10.16
N LEU A 205 -7.99 -6.54 9.86
CA LEU A 205 -7.79 -6.08 8.49
C LEU A 205 -7.12 -7.18 7.64
N THR A 206 -6.16 -7.93 8.20
CA THR A 206 -5.48 -9.03 7.52
C THR A 206 -6.47 -10.13 7.13
N GLU A 207 -7.35 -10.52 8.06
CA GLU A 207 -8.40 -11.51 7.81
C GLU A 207 -9.30 -11.10 6.64
N VAL A 208 -9.78 -9.85 6.63
CA VAL A 208 -10.60 -9.34 5.52
C VAL A 208 -9.82 -9.37 4.21
N TYR A 209 -8.61 -8.81 4.15
CA TYR A 209 -7.82 -8.84 2.91
C TYR A 209 -7.59 -10.27 2.41
N GLN A 210 -7.18 -11.19 3.29
CA GLN A 210 -6.91 -12.58 2.93
C GLN A 210 -8.17 -13.32 2.44
N SER A 211 -9.34 -13.02 2.99
CA SER A 211 -10.63 -13.56 2.49
C SER A 211 -10.91 -13.25 1.01
N PHE A 212 -10.27 -12.21 0.45
CA PHE A 212 -10.37 -11.82 -0.97
C PHE A 212 -9.14 -12.20 -1.79
N GLY A 213 -8.22 -12.98 -1.22
CA GLY A 213 -6.90 -13.26 -1.82
C GLY A 213 -6.06 -11.98 -1.99
N ILE A 214 -6.35 -10.93 -1.23
CA ILE A 214 -5.61 -9.68 -1.28
C ILE A 214 -4.39 -9.79 -0.37
N PRO A 215 -3.19 -9.51 -0.89
CA PRO A 215 -2.00 -9.48 -0.07
C PRO A 215 -1.95 -8.30 0.89
N VAL A 216 -1.18 -8.51 1.95
CA VAL A 216 -1.05 -7.59 3.05
C VAL A 216 0.41 -7.27 3.28
N LEU A 217 0.73 -5.98 3.35
CA LEU A 217 2.04 -5.47 3.73
C LEU A 217 2.03 -5.09 5.21
N SER A 218 2.91 -5.73 5.97
CA SER A 218 3.21 -5.34 7.35
C SER A 218 4.59 -4.69 7.43
N TRP A 219 4.64 -3.50 8.03
CA TRP A 219 5.90 -2.79 8.28
C TRP A 219 6.84 -3.58 9.20
N GLN A 220 6.32 -4.42 10.10
CA GLN A 220 7.18 -5.26 10.97
C GLN A 220 7.94 -6.33 10.16
N GLN A 221 7.29 -6.91 9.14
CA GLN A 221 7.89 -7.92 8.27
C GLN A 221 8.92 -7.33 7.29
N ALA A 222 8.85 -6.02 7.06
CA ALA A 222 9.80 -5.28 6.23
C ALA A 222 11.15 -4.95 6.92
N GLY A 223 11.44 -5.54 8.08
CA GLY A 223 12.73 -5.35 8.78
C GLY A 223 12.86 -3.98 9.47
N PHE A 224 11.75 -3.35 9.83
CA PHE A 224 11.76 -2.18 10.71
C PHE A 224 11.88 -2.63 12.17
N LEU A 225 13.10 -2.98 12.60
CA LEU A 225 13.46 -2.84 14.01
C LEU A 225 13.36 -1.35 14.35
N LEU A 226 12.39 -1.03 15.19
CA LEU A 226 12.29 0.26 15.87
C LEU A 226 13.61 0.46 16.62
N ALA A 227 14.48 1.30 16.08
CA ALA A 227 15.43 2.00 16.94
C ALA A 227 14.56 2.88 17.83
N ILE A 228 14.36 2.38 19.05
CA ILE A 228 13.73 3.10 20.15
C ILE A 228 14.48 4.42 20.28
N LEU A 229 13.77 5.51 19.98
CA LEU A 229 14.17 6.85 20.39
C LEU A 229 14.19 6.84 21.93
N HIS A 230 15.40 6.78 22.49
CA HIS A 230 15.70 7.40 23.78
C HIS A 230 15.97 8.88 23.53
#